data_AF-A0A7X2T3Z4-F1
#
_entry.id   AF-A0A7X2T3Z4-F1
#
_cell.length_a   1.000
_cell.length_b   1.000
_cell.length_c   1.000
_cell.angle_alpha   90.00
_cell.angle_beta   90.00
_cell.angle_gamma   90.00
#
_symmetry.space_group_name_H-M   'P 1'
#
loop_
_entity.id
_entity.type
_entity.pdbx_description
1 polymer ?
#
loop_
_entity_poly.entity_id
_entity_poly.type
_entity_poly.pdbx_seq_one_letter_code
_entity_poly.pdbx_strand_id
1 'polypeptide(L)'
;MLFDCLSKKEPFEYQSELNIRIASIKDLSFILYHYNLLEESEIQKIISMNHLYIGYKKNILVGLIGLHLEGSIGLLYILEEYKGNGYGTELEMFLVNHLLFKNKIPFGQLETENNHSIFLQKN
;
A
#
# COMPACT_ATOMS: atom_id res chain seq x y z
N MET A 1 5.63 12.70 4.44
CA MET A 1 5.73 11.29 4.88
C MET A 1 6.72 10.37 4.13
N LEU A 2 6.73 10.18 2.79
CA LEU A 2 7.69 9.23 2.16
C LEU A 2 9.18 9.67 2.23
N PHE A 3 9.49 10.96 2.26
CA PHE A 3 10.88 11.43 2.45
C PHE A 3 11.46 11.01 3.81
N ASP A 4 10.63 10.88 4.85
CA ASP A 4 11.06 10.45 6.19
C ASP A 4 11.10 8.91 6.33
N CYS A 5 10.53 8.17 5.39
CA CYS A 5 10.56 6.71 5.42
C CYS A 5 11.89 6.13 4.89
N LEU A 6 12.73 6.93 4.25
CA LEU A 6 14.00 6.49 3.65
C LEU A 6 15.02 5.90 4.64
N SER A 7 14.77 5.93 5.95
CA SER A 7 15.65 5.31 6.94
C SER A 7 15.02 5.16 8.34
N LYS A 8 13.69 5.04 8.45
CA LYS A 8 13.06 4.92 9.76
C LYS A 8 13.32 3.53 10.35
N LYS A 9 13.68 3.47 11.64
CA LYS A 9 13.96 2.22 12.38
C LYS A 9 12.88 1.84 13.39
N GLU A 10 11.97 2.76 13.68
CA GLU A 10 10.94 2.61 14.71
C GLU A 10 9.53 2.68 14.13
N PRO A 11 8.57 1.89 14.64
CA PRO A 11 7.18 1.91 14.18
C PRO A 11 6.52 3.29 14.35
N PHE A 12 5.51 3.57 13.54
CA PHE A 12 4.61 4.69 13.73
C PHE A 12 3.41 4.30 14.60
N GLU A 13 3.01 5.18 15.51
CA GLU A 13 1.69 5.12 16.11
C GLU A 13 0.68 5.78 15.17
N TYR A 14 -0.46 5.13 14.93
CA TYR A 14 -1.56 5.70 14.17
C TYR A 14 -2.90 5.11 14.63
N GLN A 15 -3.96 5.89 14.46
CA GLN A 15 -5.32 5.41 14.64
C GLN A 15 -5.74 4.70 13.35
N SER A 16 -6.10 3.41 13.47
CA SER A 16 -6.55 2.62 12.33
C SER A 16 -8.07 2.66 12.19
N GLU A 17 -8.57 3.07 11.03
CA GLU A 17 -9.98 2.93 10.64
C GLU A 17 -10.23 1.73 9.74
N LEU A 18 -9.18 1.19 9.13
CA LEU A 18 -9.24 0.09 8.17
C LEU A 18 -8.99 -1.26 8.83
N ASN A 19 -9.80 -2.24 8.45
CA ASN A 19 -9.42 -3.63 8.57
C ASN A 19 -8.50 -3.98 7.38
N ILE A 20 -7.22 -4.19 7.65
CA ILE A 20 -6.22 -4.48 6.62
C ILE A 20 -5.86 -5.96 6.66
N ARG A 21 -5.92 -6.64 5.50
CA ARG A 21 -5.55 -8.05 5.38
C ARG A 21 -4.68 -8.31 4.16
N ILE A 22 -3.96 -9.42 4.17
CA ILE A 22 -3.24 -9.91 2.99
C ILE A 22 -4.25 -10.27 1.89
N ALA A 23 -3.92 -9.92 0.65
CA ALA A 23 -4.67 -10.29 -0.54
C ALA A 23 -4.53 -11.79 -0.84
N SER A 24 -5.56 -12.39 -1.40
CA SER A 24 -5.59 -13.78 -1.83
C SER A 24 -5.93 -13.87 -3.32
N ILE A 25 -5.78 -15.04 -3.92
CA ILE A 25 -6.14 -15.23 -5.33
C ILE A 25 -7.62 -14.93 -5.62
N LYS A 26 -8.49 -15.02 -4.61
CA LYS A 26 -9.92 -14.66 -4.74
C LYS A 26 -10.12 -13.16 -4.98
N ASP A 27 -9.13 -12.34 -4.65
CA ASP A 27 -9.16 -10.89 -4.83
C ASP A 27 -8.64 -10.47 -6.22
N LEU A 28 -8.05 -11.39 -7.00
CA LEU A 28 -7.34 -11.09 -8.24
C LEU A 28 -8.21 -10.31 -9.24
N SER A 29 -9.41 -10.80 -9.54
CA SER A 29 -10.31 -10.16 -10.50
C SER A 29 -10.68 -8.73 -10.08
N PHE A 30 -10.84 -8.51 -8.76
CA PHE A 30 -11.11 -7.19 -8.23
C PHE A 30 -9.89 -6.26 -8.37
N ILE A 31 -8.71 -6.76 -8.02
CA ILE A 31 -7.46 -5.98 -8.11
C ILE A 31 -7.23 -5.55 -9.54
N LEU A 32 -7.34 -6.45 -10.52
CA LEU A 32 -7.12 -6.13 -11.93
C LEU A 32 -8.16 -5.15 -12.50
N TYR A 33 -9.38 -5.15 -11.96
CA TYR A 33 -10.41 -4.21 -12.36
C TYR A 33 -10.09 -2.77 -11.93
N HIS A 34 -9.47 -2.59 -10.75
CA HIS A 34 -9.18 -1.27 -10.18
C HIS A 34 -7.73 -0.80 -10.37
N TYR A 35 -6.80 -1.73 -10.49
CA TYR A 35 -5.36 -1.51 -10.58
C TYR A 35 -4.82 -2.22 -11.83
N ASN A 36 -4.80 -1.49 -12.94
CA ASN A 36 -4.39 -1.98 -14.26
C ASN A 36 -2.97 -1.56 -14.65
N LEU A 37 -2.13 -1.21 -13.67
CA LEU A 37 -0.75 -0.76 -13.90
C LEU A 37 0.24 -1.93 -14.06
N LEU A 38 -0.17 -3.15 -13.70
CA LEU A 38 0.64 -4.36 -13.82
C LEU A 38 -0.15 -5.48 -14.51
N GLU A 39 0.59 -6.38 -15.14
CA GLU A 39 0.06 -7.59 -15.77
C GLU A 39 -0.50 -8.57 -14.72
N GLU A 40 -1.49 -9.36 -15.11
CA GLU A 40 -2.11 -10.36 -14.23
C GLU A 40 -1.09 -11.32 -13.61
N SER A 41 -0.14 -11.82 -14.40
CA SER A 41 0.89 -12.73 -13.91
C SER A 41 1.76 -12.11 -12.82
N GLU A 42 1.98 -10.80 -12.88
CA GLU A 42 2.77 -10.08 -11.88
C GLU A 42 1.98 -9.92 -10.59
N ILE A 43 0.70 -9.53 -10.66
CA ILE A 43 -0.19 -9.47 -9.50
C ILE A 43 -0.33 -10.84 -8.82
N GLN A 44 -0.50 -11.91 -9.60
CA GLN A 44 -0.54 -13.27 -9.05
C GLN A 44 0.74 -13.62 -8.28
N LYS A 45 1.91 -13.26 -8.83
CA LYS A 45 3.19 -13.47 -8.15
C LYS A 45 3.27 -12.69 -6.84
N ILE A 46 2.91 -11.40 -6.85
CA ILE A 46 2.87 -10.56 -5.64
C ILE A 46 1.93 -11.16 -4.58
N ILE A 47 0.75 -11.64 -4.97
CA ILE A 47 -0.20 -12.31 -4.07
C ILE A 47 0.43 -13.57 -3.47
N SER A 48 1.05 -14.44 -4.29
CA SER A 48 1.70 -15.68 -3.80
C SER A 48 2.84 -15.42 -2.82
N MET A 49 3.48 -14.25 -2.91
CA MET A 49 4.53 -13.81 -1.99
C MET A 49 3.98 -13.15 -0.71
N ASN A 50 2.65 -13.04 -0.56
CA ASN A 50 1.99 -12.29 0.51
C ASN A 50 2.45 -10.82 0.58
N HIS A 51 2.68 -10.23 -0.60
CA HIS A 51 3.20 -8.87 -0.75
C HIS A 51 2.12 -7.82 -1.04
N LEU A 52 0.84 -8.20 -1.13
CA LEU A 52 -0.27 -7.29 -1.39
C LEU A 52 -1.26 -7.32 -0.23
N TYR A 53 -1.77 -6.14 0.14
CA TYR A 53 -2.68 -5.92 1.26
C TYR A 53 -3.87 -5.10 0.81
N ILE A 54 -5.05 -5.38 1.39
CA ILE A 54 -6.31 -4.75 1.06
C ILE A 54 -6.90 -4.14 2.33
N GLY A 55 -7.28 -2.87 2.27
CA GLY A 55 -7.95 -2.14 3.34
C GLY A 55 -9.47 -2.11 3.16
N TYR A 56 -10.19 -2.41 4.24
CA TYR A 56 -11.65 -2.37 4.29
C TYR A 56 -12.14 -1.42 5.39
N LYS A 57 -13.13 -0.58 5.08
CA LYS A 57 -13.90 0.18 6.09
C LYS A 57 -15.32 -0.36 6.13
N LYS A 58 -15.75 -0.87 7.29
CA LYS A 58 -17.09 -1.46 7.48
C LYS A 58 -17.45 -2.48 6.40
N ASN A 59 -16.53 -3.39 6.09
CA ASN A 59 -16.61 -4.42 5.02
C ASN A 59 -16.64 -3.89 3.58
N ILE A 60 -16.51 -2.58 3.37
CA ILE A 60 -16.37 -2.00 2.03
C ILE A 60 -14.89 -1.84 1.74
N LEU A 61 -14.45 -2.30 0.57
CA LEU A 61 -13.07 -2.13 0.13
C LEU A 61 -12.79 -0.64 -0.09
N VAL A 62 -11.65 -0.17 0.40
CA VAL A 62 -11.24 1.24 0.32
C VAL A 62 -10.02 1.43 -0.57
N GLY A 63 -9.06 0.50 -0.48
CA GLY A 63 -7.84 0.56 -1.26
C GLY A 63 -6.93 -0.64 -1.03
N LEU A 64 -5.77 -0.59 -1.65
CA LEU A 64 -4.73 -1.60 -1.57
C LEU A 64 -3.33 -0.96 -1.53
N ILE A 65 -2.37 -1.71 -0.99
CA ILE A 65 -0.95 -1.35 -0.94
C ILE A 65 -0.13 -2.63 -0.97
N GLY A 66 1.09 -2.59 -1.48
CA GLY A 66 1.96 -3.75 -1.44
C GLY A 66 3.43 -3.46 -1.67
N LEU A 67 4.15 -4.54 -1.95
CA LEU A 67 5.54 -4.49 -2.37
C LEU A 67 5.62 -4.87 -3.84
N HIS A 68 6.38 -4.08 -4.60
CA HIS A 68 6.85 -4.53 -5.91
C HIS A 68 7.75 -5.76 -5.76
N LEU A 69 8.03 -6.47 -6.86
CA LEU A 69 8.81 -7.70 -6.83
C LEU A 69 10.25 -7.50 -6.32
N GLU A 70 10.83 -6.32 -6.54
CA GLU A 70 12.14 -5.93 -6.00
C GLU A 70 12.11 -5.54 -4.52
N GLY A 71 10.93 -5.47 -3.90
CA GLY A 71 10.74 -5.28 -2.46
C GLY A 71 10.47 -3.85 -2.02
N SER A 72 10.37 -2.89 -2.95
CA SER A 72 9.98 -1.52 -2.64
C SER A 72 8.49 -1.43 -2.29
N ILE A 73 8.12 -0.57 -1.34
CA ILE A 73 6.73 -0.19 -1.07
C ILE A 73 6.20 0.53 -2.31
N GLY A 74 5.02 0.08 -2.74
CA GLY A 74 4.28 0.69 -3.83
C GLY A 74 2.92 0.05 -3.98
N LEU A 75 2.44 -0.02 -5.22
CA LEU A 75 1.10 -0.53 -5.54
C LEU A 75 -0.02 0.17 -4.76
N LEU A 76 0.21 1.40 -4.28
CA LEU A 76 -0.79 2.11 -3.48
C LEU A 76 -1.91 2.57 -4.41
N TYR A 77 -3.14 2.18 -4.08
CA TYR A 77 -4.32 2.61 -4.79
C TYR A 77 -5.49 2.80 -3.83
N ILE A 78 -6.15 3.95 -3.92
CA ILE A 78 -7.37 4.27 -3.18
C ILE A 78 -8.49 4.46 -4.21
N LEU A 79 -9.62 3.79 -3.98
CA LEU A 79 -10.83 3.98 -4.77
C LEU A 79 -11.26 5.45 -4.76
N GLU A 80 -11.76 5.94 -5.89
CA GLU A 80 -12.00 7.37 -6.12
C GLU A 80 -12.90 7.99 -5.04
N GLU A 81 -13.97 7.29 -4.65
CA GLU A 81 -14.93 7.74 -3.65
C GLU A 81 -14.36 7.83 -2.23
N TYR A 82 -13.18 7.25 -1.97
CA TYR A 82 -12.52 7.24 -0.66
C TYR A 82 -11.24 8.10 -0.62
N LYS A 83 -10.84 8.72 -1.73
CA LYS A 83 -9.70 9.64 -1.77
C LYS A 83 -9.92 10.85 -0.84
N GLY A 84 -8.82 11.41 -0.33
CA GLY A 84 -8.86 12.58 0.57
C GLY A 84 -9.25 12.27 2.03
N ASN A 85 -9.52 11.01 2.38
CA ASN A 85 -9.92 10.61 3.75
C ASN A 85 -8.75 10.06 4.60
N GLY A 86 -7.50 10.19 4.14
CA GLY A 86 -6.31 9.71 4.88
C GLY A 86 -6.01 8.21 4.75
N TYR A 87 -6.82 7.42 4.05
CA TYR A 87 -6.63 5.96 3.93
C TYR A 87 -5.34 5.54 3.22
N GLY A 88 -4.82 6.36 2.30
CA GLY A 88 -3.50 6.11 1.69
C GLY A 88 -2.40 6.12 2.73
N THR A 89 -2.39 7.14 3.58
CA THR A 89 -1.45 7.27 4.70
C THR A 89 -1.59 6.11 5.69
N GLU A 90 -2.81 5.71 6.03
CA GLU A 90 -3.03 4.58 6.93
C GLU A 90 -2.45 3.26 6.37
N LEU A 91 -2.69 2.99 5.08
CA LEU A 91 -2.14 1.81 4.40
C LEU A 91 -0.61 1.84 4.32
N GLU A 92 -0.02 3.00 4.06
CA GLU A 92 1.44 3.18 4.07
C GLU A 92 2.03 2.92 5.47
N MET A 93 1.46 3.54 6.51
CA MET A 93 1.91 3.36 7.89
C MET A 93 1.81 1.90 8.34
N PHE A 94 0.72 1.22 7.97
CA PHE A 94 0.56 -0.21 8.18
C PHE A 94 1.72 -1.01 7.55
N LEU A 95 2.00 -0.79 6.27
CA LEU A 95 3.00 -1.60 5.56
C LEU A 95 4.41 -1.30 6.06
N VAL A 96 4.72 -0.04 6.37
CA VAL A 96 5.98 0.36 7.00
C VAL A 96 6.16 -0.35 8.33
N ASN A 97 5.17 -0.29 9.22
CA ASN A 97 5.23 -0.96 10.52
C ASN A 97 5.39 -2.47 10.38
N HIS A 98 4.69 -3.09 9.42
CA HIS A 98 4.79 -4.52 9.15
C HIS A 98 6.19 -4.93 8.68
N LEU A 99 6.84 -4.12 7.85
CA LEU A 99 8.23 -4.34 7.44
C LEU A 99 9.21 -4.17 8.60
N LEU A 100 9.05 -3.12 9.40
CA LEU A 100 9.88 -2.87 10.58
C LEU A 100 9.78 -4.00 11.59
N PHE A 101 8.57 -4.49 11.87
CA PHE A 101 8.36 -5.64 12.74
C PHE A 101 9.07 -6.91 12.23
N LYS A 102 9.24 -7.03 10.92
CA LYS A 102 9.98 -8.12 10.27
C LYS A 102 11.49 -7.84 10.14
N ASN A 103 12.02 -6.82 10.82
CA ASN A 103 13.41 -6.36 10.71
C ASN A 103 13.85 -6.05 9.26
N LYS A 104 12.91 -5.60 8.41
CA LYS A 104 13.20 -5.11 7.07
C LYS A 104 13.25 -3.59 7.06
N ILE A 105 14.11 -3.02 6.22
CA ILE A 105 14.18 -1.58 6.00
C ILE A 105 13.08 -1.21 4.99
N PRO A 106 12.08 -0.39 5.37
CA PRO A 106 11.06 0.10 4.45
C PRO A 106 11.68 1.12 3.49
N PHE A 107 11.38 1.01 2.20
CA PHE A 107 11.74 2.00 1.20
C PHE A 107 10.70 1.99 0.08
N GLY A 108 10.46 3.13 -0.55
CA GLY A 108 9.58 3.26 -1.72
C GLY A 108 10.29 4.02 -2.83
N GLN A 109 9.76 3.94 -4.04
CA GLN A 109 10.26 4.72 -5.19
C GLN A 109 9.43 6.00 -5.34
N LEU A 110 10.10 7.14 -5.54
CA LEU A 110 9.43 8.39 -5.89
C LEU A 110 9.27 8.43 -7.42
N GLU A 111 8.07 8.17 -7.92
CA GLU A 111 7.77 8.47 -9.32
C GLU A 111 7.71 9.99 -9.51
N THR A 112 8.72 10.54 -10.20
CA THR A 112 8.87 11.98 -10.44
C THR A 112 7.78 12.60 -11.32
N GLU A 113 6.87 11.80 -11.88
CA GLU A 113 5.81 12.24 -12.80
C GLU A 113 4.41 12.29 -12.17
N ASN A 114 4.22 11.80 -10.94
CA ASN A 114 2.91 11.74 -10.31
C ASN A 114 2.66 12.95 -9.39
N ASN A 115 2.13 14.05 -9.95
CA ASN A 115 1.81 15.29 -9.21
C ASN A 115 0.86 15.11 -8.01
N HIS A 116 0.17 13.97 -7.87
CA HIS A 116 -0.67 13.65 -6.70
C HIS A 116 0.10 12.99 -5.53
N SER A 117 1.16 12.22 -5.81
CA SER A 117 1.97 11.59 -4.74
C SER A 117 2.73 12.66 -3.93
N ILE A 118 3.07 13.78 -4.57
CA ILE A 118 3.73 14.93 -3.91
C ILE A 118 2.88 15.54 -2.78
N PHE A 119 1.55 15.47 -2.84
CA PHE A 119 0.68 16.07 -1.82
C PHE A 119 0.53 15.17 -0.57
N LEU A 120 0.60 13.84 -0.73
CA LEU A 120 0.69 12.88 0.38
C LEU A 120 2.03 12.99 1.14
N GLN A 121 3.03 13.64 0.55
CA GLN A 121 4.40 13.62 1.04
C GLN A 121 4.76 14.78 1.99
N LYS A 122 3.87 15.75 2.22
CA LYS A 122 4.24 17.02 2.88
C LYS A 122 3.74 17.27 4.30
N ASN A 123 2.96 16.38 4.91
CA ASN A 123 2.61 16.50 6.32
C ASN A 123 3.02 15.26 7.10
#